data_AF-A0A2S2PRR3-F1
#
_entry.id   AF-A0A2S2PRR3-F1
#
_cell.length_a   1.000
_cell.length_b   1.000
_cell.length_c   1.000
_cell.angle_alpha   90.00
_cell.angle_beta   90.00
_cell.angle_gamma   90.00
#
_symmetry.space_group_name_H-M   'P 1'
#
loop_
_entity.id
_entity.type
_entity.pdbx_description
1 polymer ?
#
loop_
_entity_poly.entity_id
_entity_poly.type
_entity_poly.pdbx_seq_one_letter_code
_entity_poly.pdbx_strand_id
1 'polypeptide(L)'
;MQSEANNFIKKFHTEKINKLQLILDSENWRQTVVPSEFQHLVEYIQTTGQFSVPKSLSPKTSTKPAQILMVNDESFAVVGTVLLLIQMVAEYCTKADEINLAAQSLLRYVCEILREYNSRSHYLVIQAKAISNKTGLKRITCTNLVLSLRALQLLLWIVPYIQTHFSRFLEESQVNTILNRVKNDMTKHIKDIQDKLNEIVKQIIIQQMSNWEAKPPIPSKSFQTICKHICKLHEAIASILPKIQIQYLYRRIHITFKEILHECIKKMDNTNNDGPLRG
;
A
#
# COMPACT_ATOMS: atom_id res chain seq x y z
N MET A 1 9.45 29.70 -27.17
CA MET A 1 9.18 28.27 -27.33
C MET A 1 9.74 27.38 -26.22
N GLN A 2 11.06 27.11 -26.11
CA GLN A 2 11.58 26.17 -25.08
C GLN A 2 11.39 26.66 -23.63
N SER A 3 11.55 27.96 -23.38
CA SER A 3 11.31 28.60 -22.08
C SER A 3 9.83 28.55 -21.67
N GLU A 4 8.90 28.78 -22.62
CA GLU A 4 7.45 28.75 -22.36
C GLU A 4 6.96 27.34 -22.06
N ALA A 5 7.44 26.32 -22.79
CA ALA A 5 7.12 24.92 -22.54
C ALA A 5 7.58 24.48 -21.14
N ASN A 6 8.79 24.89 -20.72
CA ASN A 6 9.30 24.59 -19.38
C ASN A 6 8.47 25.28 -18.28
N ASN A 7 8.07 26.53 -18.48
CA ASN A 7 7.20 27.24 -17.53
C ASN A 7 5.81 26.60 -17.43
N PHE A 8 5.24 26.17 -18.56
CA PHE A 8 3.97 25.46 -18.60
C PHE A 8 4.03 24.15 -17.80
N ILE A 9 5.06 23.32 -18.03
CA ILE A 9 5.21 22.02 -17.36
C ILE A 9 5.48 22.19 -15.88
N LYS A 10 6.28 23.19 -15.49
CA LYS A 10 6.48 23.54 -14.09
C LYS A 10 5.16 23.93 -13.41
N LYS A 11 4.35 24.79 -14.05
CA LYS A 11 3.04 25.19 -13.53
C LYS A 11 2.10 23.99 -13.40
N PHE A 12 2.03 23.15 -14.44
CA PHE A 12 1.28 21.90 -14.43
C PHE A 12 1.69 21.01 -13.24
N HIS A 13 2.99 20.85 -13.00
CA HIS A 13 3.46 20.06 -11.87
C HIS A 13 3.10 20.67 -10.52
N THR A 14 3.27 21.98 -10.34
CA THR A 14 2.86 22.68 -9.11
C THR A 14 1.38 22.47 -8.81
N GLU A 15 0.50 22.54 -9.81
CA GLU A 15 -0.93 22.30 -9.63
C GLU A 15 -1.22 20.84 -9.21
N LYS A 16 -0.54 19.86 -9.83
CA LYS A 16 -0.72 18.44 -9.52
C LYS A 16 -0.22 18.08 -8.13
N ILE A 17 0.97 18.52 -7.73
CA ILE A 17 1.53 18.20 -6.42
C ILE A 17 0.74 18.85 -5.28
N ASN A 18 0.30 20.10 -5.45
CA ASN A 18 -0.56 20.78 -4.48
C ASN A 18 -1.91 20.08 -4.34
N LYS A 19 -2.52 19.66 -5.46
CA LYS A 19 -3.75 18.88 -5.44
C LYS A 19 -3.55 17.56 -4.70
N LEU A 20 -2.47 16.83 -5.00
CA LEU A 20 -2.13 15.56 -4.35
C LEU A 20 -1.98 15.71 -2.84
N GLN A 21 -1.28 16.74 -2.37
CA GLN A 21 -1.12 17.03 -0.95
C GLN A 21 -2.46 17.27 -0.25
N LEU A 22 -3.33 18.09 -0.87
CA LEU A 22 -4.64 18.42 -0.30
C LEU A 22 -5.55 17.19 -0.16
N ILE A 23 -5.58 16.33 -1.19
CA ILE A 23 -6.38 15.09 -1.13
C ILE A 23 -5.80 14.06 -0.17
N LEU A 24 -4.47 13.93 -0.08
CA LEU A 24 -3.82 13.06 0.91
C LEU A 24 -4.15 13.48 2.34
N ASP A 25 -4.15 14.79 2.61
CA ASP A 25 -4.44 15.35 3.93
C ASP A 25 -5.92 15.26 4.33
N SER A 26 -6.78 14.84 3.41
CA SER A 26 -8.21 14.57 3.66
C SER A 26 -8.59 13.11 3.45
N GLU A 27 -7.64 12.26 3.03
CA GLU A 27 -7.87 10.83 2.81
C GLU A 27 -8.31 10.16 4.12
N ASN A 28 -9.42 9.43 4.06
CA ASN A 28 -9.99 8.75 5.22
C ASN A 28 -9.49 7.31 5.37
N TRP A 29 -8.66 6.86 4.43
CA TRP A 29 -8.00 5.55 4.42
C TRP A 29 -8.99 4.39 4.51
N ARG A 30 -10.17 4.56 3.91
CA ARG A 30 -11.17 3.51 3.74
C ARG A 30 -11.18 3.05 2.29
N GLN A 31 -11.69 1.85 2.07
CA GLN A 31 -11.91 1.35 0.72
C GLN A 31 -12.88 2.28 0.00
N THR A 32 -12.45 2.75 -1.17
CA THR A 32 -13.29 3.54 -2.05
C THR A 32 -14.00 2.64 -3.05
N VAL A 33 -15.13 3.15 -3.54
CA VAL A 33 -15.71 2.69 -4.79
C VAL A 33 -14.78 3.10 -5.93
N VAL A 34 -14.62 2.21 -6.90
CA VAL A 34 -13.80 2.38 -8.11
C VAL A 34 -14.73 2.79 -9.26
N PRO A 35 -14.66 4.04 -9.73
CA PRO A 35 -15.33 4.44 -10.95
C PRO A 35 -14.80 3.66 -12.15
N SER A 36 -15.68 3.34 -13.12
CA SER A 36 -15.32 2.48 -14.25
C SER A 36 -14.24 3.06 -15.15
N GLU A 37 -14.12 4.38 -15.22
CA GLU A 37 -13.02 5.08 -15.91
C GLU A 37 -11.63 4.66 -15.41
N PHE A 38 -11.47 4.38 -14.11
CA PHE A 38 -10.20 3.90 -13.57
C PHE A 38 -9.93 2.44 -13.93
N GLN A 39 -10.98 1.60 -13.94
CA GLN A 39 -10.86 0.21 -14.38
C GLN A 39 -10.42 0.16 -15.85
N HIS A 40 -11.07 0.93 -16.73
CA HIS A 40 -10.70 0.99 -18.15
C HIS A 40 -9.30 1.57 -18.37
N LEU A 41 -8.89 2.59 -17.61
CA LEU A 41 -7.52 3.13 -17.70
C LEU A 41 -6.48 2.04 -17.37
N VAL A 42 -6.70 1.31 -16.28
CA VAL A 42 -5.81 0.23 -15.84
C VAL A 42 -5.76 -0.90 -16.86
N GLU A 43 -6.92 -1.35 -17.37
CA GLU A 43 -7.00 -2.37 -18.42
C GLU A 43 -6.29 -1.92 -19.70
N TYR A 44 -6.45 -0.66 -20.09
CA TYR A 44 -5.80 -0.10 -21.27
C TYR A 44 -4.28 -0.06 -21.12
N ILE A 45 -3.78 0.39 -19.96
CA ILE A 45 -2.34 0.35 -19.64
C ILE A 45 -1.84 -1.10 -19.67
N GLN A 46 -2.57 -2.02 -19.05
CA GLN A 46 -2.18 -3.44 -18.97
C GLN A 46 -2.06 -4.08 -20.36
N THR A 47 -3.01 -3.79 -21.26
CA THR A 47 -3.09 -4.41 -22.59
C THR A 47 -2.20 -3.75 -23.63
N THR A 48 -2.03 -2.43 -23.59
CA THR A 48 -1.35 -1.66 -24.64
C THR A 48 -0.01 -1.07 -24.20
N GLY A 49 0.22 -0.93 -22.89
CA GLY A 49 1.33 -0.16 -22.35
C GLY A 49 1.27 1.33 -22.65
N GLN A 50 0.08 1.87 -22.95
CA GLN A 50 -0.14 3.29 -23.22
C GLN A 50 -1.02 3.92 -22.13
N PHE A 51 -0.81 5.22 -21.90
CA PHE A 51 -1.49 5.99 -20.85
C PHE A 51 -2.64 6.86 -21.36
N SER A 52 -2.76 7.03 -22.67
CA SER A 52 -3.83 7.82 -23.30
C SER A 52 -4.91 6.90 -23.86
N VAL A 53 -6.07 6.84 -23.20
CA VAL A 53 -7.22 6.08 -23.69
C VAL A 53 -7.90 6.86 -24.83
N PRO A 54 -7.99 6.32 -26.05
CA PRO A 54 -8.65 7.00 -27.16
C PRO A 54 -10.12 7.32 -26.83
N LYS A 55 -10.57 8.52 -27.17
CA LYS A 55 -11.96 8.97 -26.94
C LYS A 55 -13.03 8.08 -27.61
N SER A 56 -12.66 7.25 -28.58
CA SER A 56 -13.57 6.28 -29.22
C SER A 56 -13.80 5.02 -28.38
N LEU A 57 -12.85 4.70 -27.49
CA LEU A 57 -12.86 3.55 -26.60
C LEU A 57 -13.38 3.91 -25.20
N SER A 58 -13.69 5.20 -24.96
CA SER A 58 -14.38 5.57 -23.72
C SER A 58 -15.80 4.95 -23.73
N PRO A 59 -16.19 4.30 -22.64
CA PRO A 59 -17.48 3.62 -22.55
C PRO A 59 -18.62 4.63 -22.77
N LYS A 60 -19.47 4.41 -23.77
CA LYS A 60 -20.68 5.22 -24.02
C LYS A 60 -21.81 4.94 -23.02
N THR A 61 -21.67 3.88 -22.23
CA THR A 61 -22.63 3.42 -21.22
C THR A 61 -21.95 3.36 -19.86
N SER A 62 -22.62 3.89 -18.83
CA SER A 62 -22.16 3.83 -17.45
C SER A 62 -22.12 2.38 -16.95
N THR A 63 -20.94 1.76 -17.03
CA THR A 63 -20.67 0.54 -16.27
C THR A 63 -20.78 0.86 -14.78
N LYS A 64 -21.44 -0.03 -14.04
CA LYS A 64 -21.71 0.19 -12.61
C LYS A 64 -20.38 0.32 -11.85
N PRO A 65 -20.25 1.31 -10.95
CA PRO A 65 -19.07 1.43 -10.11
C PRO A 65 -18.84 0.14 -9.29
N ALA A 66 -17.58 -0.31 -9.22
CA ALA A 66 -17.18 -1.53 -8.54
C ALA A 66 -16.55 -1.22 -7.17
N GLN A 67 -16.55 -2.19 -6.25
CA GLN A 67 -15.85 -2.04 -4.96
C GLN A 67 -14.35 -2.35 -5.06
N ILE A 68 -13.92 -2.97 -6.16
CA ILE A 68 -12.59 -3.54 -6.34
C ILE A 68 -12.09 -3.15 -7.72
N LEU A 69 -10.80 -2.80 -7.81
CA LEU A 69 -10.07 -2.63 -9.06
C LEU A 69 -9.43 -3.97 -9.45
N MET A 70 -9.57 -4.39 -10.70
CA MET A 70 -8.94 -5.62 -11.21
C MET A 70 -7.68 -5.29 -12.00
N VAL A 71 -6.57 -5.97 -11.66
CA VAL A 71 -5.25 -5.79 -12.28
C VAL A 71 -4.60 -7.17 -12.46
N ASN A 72 -4.30 -7.59 -13.68
CA ASN A 72 -3.70 -8.92 -13.97
C ASN A 72 -4.43 -10.07 -13.23
N ASP A 73 -5.77 -10.07 -13.27
CA ASP A 73 -6.65 -11.02 -12.56
C ASP A 73 -6.59 -10.98 -11.01
N GLU A 74 -5.84 -10.03 -10.44
CA GLU A 74 -5.78 -9.79 -9.00
C GLU A 74 -6.72 -8.65 -8.59
N SER A 75 -7.43 -8.85 -7.49
CA SER A 75 -8.31 -7.86 -6.88
C SER A 75 -7.54 -6.85 -6.00
N PHE A 76 -7.72 -5.57 -6.26
CA PHE A 76 -7.17 -4.45 -5.49
C PHE A 76 -8.29 -3.68 -4.80
N ALA A 77 -8.37 -3.81 -3.47
CA ALA A 77 -9.08 -2.85 -2.64
C ALA A 77 -8.18 -1.61 -2.44
N VAL A 78 -8.70 -0.44 -2.78
CA VAL A 78 -7.91 0.80 -2.89
C VAL A 78 -8.54 1.97 -2.15
N VAL A 79 -7.74 2.99 -1.89
CA VAL A 79 -8.20 4.29 -1.36
C VAL A 79 -8.43 5.28 -2.51
N GLY A 80 -9.20 6.35 -2.28
CA GLY A 80 -9.54 7.31 -3.35
C GLY A 80 -8.32 8.00 -3.95
N THR A 81 -7.37 8.36 -3.10
CA THR A 81 -6.21 9.15 -3.52
C THR A 81 -5.27 8.40 -4.47
N VAL A 82 -5.14 7.07 -4.36
CA VAL A 82 -4.27 6.32 -5.28
C VAL A 82 -4.85 6.26 -6.70
N LEU A 83 -6.18 6.23 -6.83
CA LEU A 83 -6.84 6.29 -8.14
C LEU A 83 -6.54 7.63 -8.82
N LEU A 84 -6.72 8.73 -8.09
CA LEU A 84 -6.40 10.07 -8.58
C LEU A 84 -4.92 10.20 -8.94
N LEU A 85 -4.02 9.61 -8.17
CA LEU A 85 -2.59 9.61 -8.48
C LEU A 85 -2.27 8.86 -9.79
N ILE A 86 -2.88 7.70 -10.04
CA ILE A 86 -2.73 6.97 -11.30
C ILE A 86 -3.18 7.83 -12.49
N GLN A 87 -4.30 8.53 -12.34
CA GLN A 87 -4.76 9.48 -13.36
C GLN A 87 -3.75 10.62 -13.57
N MET A 88 -3.21 11.21 -12.48
CA MET A 88 -2.17 12.24 -12.61
C MET A 88 -0.94 11.70 -13.36
N VAL A 89 -0.47 10.50 -13.04
CA VAL A 89 0.65 9.83 -13.76
C VAL A 89 0.33 9.68 -15.25
N ALA A 90 -0.89 9.22 -15.59
CA ALA A 90 -1.31 9.09 -16.98
C ALA A 90 -1.31 10.43 -17.74
N GLU A 91 -1.68 11.53 -17.06
CA GLU A 91 -1.60 12.87 -17.63
C GLU A 91 -0.14 13.31 -17.87
N TYR A 92 0.80 12.99 -16.97
CA TYR A 92 2.23 13.25 -17.22
C TYR A 92 2.75 12.47 -18.43
N CYS A 93 2.38 11.19 -18.55
CA CYS A 93 2.76 10.36 -19.69
C CYS A 93 2.19 10.92 -21.00
N THR A 94 0.92 11.32 -21.01
CA THR A 94 0.27 11.95 -22.17
C THR A 94 0.95 13.27 -22.54
N LYS A 95 1.34 14.09 -21.55
CA LYS A 95 2.10 15.32 -21.82
C LYS A 95 3.50 15.06 -22.37
N ALA A 96 4.11 13.92 -22.05
CA ALA A 96 5.38 13.53 -22.63
C ALA A 96 5.24 13.17 -24.11
N ASP A 97 4.11 12.57 -24.52
CA ASP A 97 3.78 12.31 -25.93
C ASP A 97 3.54 13.61 -26.71
N GLU A 98 2.96 14.63 -26.08
CA GLU A 98 2.68 15.93 -26.70
C GLU A 98 3.93 16.82 -26.80
N ILE A 99 4.82 16.75 -25.80
CA ILE A 99 5.98 17.63 -25.66
C ILE A 99 7.25 16.79 -25.40
N ASN A 100 7.69 16.03 -26.41
CA ASN A 100 8.84 15.12 -26.32
C ASN A 100 10.10 15.77 -25.72
N LEU A 101 10.36 17.04 -26.06
CA LEU A 101 11.53 17.80 -25.56
C LEU A 101 11.54 17.96 -24.03
N ALA A 102 10.41 17.76 -23.37
CA ALA A 102 10.29 17.88 -21.93
C ALA A 102 10.11 16.53 -21.21
N ALA A 103 10.23 15.41 -21.92
CA ALA A 103 10.07 14.06 -21.36
C ALA A 103 10.95 13.83 -20.13
N GLN A 104 12.20 14.32 -20.12
CA GLN A 104 13.10 14.19 -18.97
C GLN A 104 12.56 14.93 -17.73
N SER A 105 12.06 16.15 -17.88
CA SER A 105 11.48 16.94 -16.79
C SER A 105 10.19 16.29 -16.29
N LEU A 106 9.34 15.82 -17.20
CA LEU A 106 8.09 15.13 -16.87
C LEU A 106 8.35 13.82 -16.11
N LEU A 107 9.34 13.02 -16.50
CA LEU A 107 9.73 11.82 -15.76
C LEU A 107 10.16 12.15 -14.33
N ARG A 108 10.95 13.22 -14.14
CA ARG A 108 11.34 13.68 -12.80
C ARG A 108 10.12 14.08 -11.97
N TYR A 109 9.16 14.79 -12.57
CA TYR A 109 7.91 15.16 -11.91
C TYR A 109 7.02 13.98 -11.57
N VAL A 110 6.96 12.94 -12.40
CA VAL A 110 6.31 11.66 -12.05
C VAL A 110 6.96 11.04 -10.82
N CYS A 111 8.29 10.99 -10.76
CA CYS A 111 8.99 10.50 -9.57
C CYS A 111 8.77 11.38 -8.34
N GLU A 112 8.59 12.70 -8.49
CA GLU A 112 8.28 13.61 -7.38
C GLU A 112 6.89 13.35 -6.80
N ILE A 113 5.84 13.23 -7.63
CA ILE A 113 4.49 12.94 -7.12
C ILE A 113 4.38 11.54 -6.49
N LEU A 114 5.09 10.54 -7.03
CA LEU A 114 5.14 9.19 -6.45
C LEU A 114 5.86 9.20 -5.10
N ARG A 115 6.97 9.96 -4.99
CA ARG A 115 7.67 10.14 -3.71
C ARG A 115 6.85 10.91 -2.69
N GLU A 116 6.10 11.93 -3.13
CA GLU A 116 5.20 12.70 -2.26
C GLU A 116 4.10 11.80 -1.68
N TYR A 117 3.47 10.98 -2.52
CA TYR A 117 2.52 9.99 -2.02
C TYR A 117 3.18 9.03 -1.04
N ASN A 118 4.36 8.49 -1.37
CA ASN A 118 5.05 7.54 -0.50
C ASN A 118 5.41 8.13 0.87
N SER A 119 6.03 9.32 0.91
CA SER A 119 6.44 9.98 2.14
C SER A 119 5.24 10.40 2.98
N ARG A 120 4.22 10.98 2.35
CA ARG A 120 3.04 11.47 3.03
C ARG A 120 2.16 10.34 3.54
N SER A 121 1.97 9.27 2.77
CA SER A 121 1.25 8.07 3.23
C SER A 121 1.96 7.40 4.40
N HIS A 122 3.30 7.38 4.41
CA HIS A 122 4.07 6.88 5.55
C HIS A 122 3.81 7.74 6.81
N TYR A 123 3.92 9.07 6.69
CA TYR A 123 3.64 10.01 7.78
C TYR A 123 2.20 9.85 8.31
N LEU A 124 1.22 9.80 7.40
CA LEU A 124 -0.20 9.73 7.75
C LEU A 124 -0.59 8.38 8.37
N VAL A 125 -0.13 7.26 7.81
CA VAL A 125 -0.57 5.91 8.22
C VAL A 125 0.37 5.28 9.24
N ILE A 126 1.67 5.15 8.94
CA ILE A 126 2.64 4.49 9.84
C ILE A 126 2.83 5.31 11.12
N GLN A 127 3.01 6.63 10.99
CA GLN A 127 3.20 7.53 12.13
C GLN A 127 1.87 8.02 12.73
N ALA A 128 0.75 7.47 12.27
CA ALA A 128 -0.60 7.74 12.75
C ALA A 128 -1.03 9.22 12.71
N LYS A 129 -0.46 10.01 11.79
CA LYS A 129 -0.78 11.42 11.63
C LYS A 129 -2.05 11.70 10.83
N ALA A 130 -2.68 10.65 10.27
CA ALA A 130 -4.02 10.76 9.71
C ALA A 130 -5.10 10.84 10.79
N ILE A 131 -4.82 10.54 12.06
CA ILE A 131 -5.81 10.63 13.15
C ILE A 131 -6.18 12.10 13.37
N SER A 132 -7.38 12.48 12.94
CA SER A 132 -7.89 13.84 13.09
C SER A 132 -9.40 13.89 12.86
N ASN A 133 -10.04 14.99 13.26
CA ASN A 133 -11.44 15.25 12.93
C ASN A 133 -11.65 15.41 11.41
N LYS A 134 -10.66 15.90 10.67
CA LYS A 134 -10.73 16.12 9.22
C LYS A 134 -10.87 14.81 8.44
N THR A 135 -10.16 13.77 8.85
CA THR A 135 -10.22 12.43 8.22
C THR A 135 -11.31 11.54 8.83
N GLY A 136 -11.83 11.91 10.00
CA GLY A 136 -12.80 11.12 10.77
C GLY A 136 -12.20 9.84 11.40
N LEU A 137 -10.88 9.69 11.39
CA LEU A 137 -10.19 8.53 11.97
C LEU A 137 -9.93 8.74 13.46
N LYS A 138 -10.43 7.84 14.31
CA LYS A 138 -10.13 7.81 15.76
C LYS A 138 -8.84 7.06 16.09
N ARG A 139 -8.42 6.14 15.21
CA ARG A 139 -7.21 5.34 15.32
C ARG A 139 -6.82 4.82 13.94
N ILE A 140 -5.53 4.51 13.76
CA ILE A 140 -5.10 3.67 12.64
C ILE A 140 -5.37 2.20 12.99
N THR A 141 -6.00 1.50 12.05
CA THR A 141 -6.35 0.07 12.15
C THR A 141 -5.50 -0.78 11.20
N CYS A 142 -5.50 -2.10 11.38
CA CYS A 142 -4.86 -3.02 10.44
C CYS A 142 -5.45 -2.88 9.03
N THR A 143 -6.75 -2.61 8.90
CA THR A 143 -7.42 -2.31 7.62
C THR A 143 -6.81 -1.08 6.94
N ASN A 144 -6.57 0.02 7.67
CA ASN A 144 -5.92 1.20 7.08
C ASN A 144 -4.50 0.88 6.60
N LEU A 145 -3.75 0.10 7.38
CA LEU A 145 -2.40 -0.34 7.02
C LEU A 145 -2.41 -1.16 5.72
N VAL A 146 -3.27 -2.17 5.62
CA VAL A 146 -3.31 -3.02 4.41
C VAL A 146 -3.86 -2.30 3.19
N LEU A 147 -4.76 -1.32 3.35
CA LEU A 147 -5.20 -0.47 2.24
C LEU A 147 -4.06 0.41 1.71
N SER A 148 -3.27 1.01 2.60
CA SER A 148 -2.06 1.76 2.21
C SER A 148 -1.05 0.85 1.49
N LEU A 149 -0.84 -0.36 2.00
CA LEU A 149 0.00 -1.37 1.36
C LEU A 149 -0.50 -1.75 -0.05
N ARG A 150 -1.80 -1.99 -0.23
CA ARG A 150 -2.37 -2.30 -1.55
C ARG A 150 -2.25 -1.13 -2.52
N ALA A 151 -2.41 0.10 -2.05
CA ALA A 151 -2.17 1.29 -2.85
C ALA A 151 -0.71 1.39 -3.32
N LEU A 152 0.27 1.15 -2.45
CA LEU A 152 1.69 1.12 -2.82
C LEU A 152 2.02 0.00 -3.81
N GLN A 153 1.41 -1.17 -3.66
CA GLN A 153 1.56 -2.29 -4.60
C GLN A 153 1.00 -1.94 -5.98
N LEU A 154 -0.13 -1.25 -6.05
CA LEU A 154 -0.69 -0.74 -7.30
C LEU A 154 0.23 0.30 -7.97
N LEU A 155 0.83 1.19 -7.17
CA LEU A 155 1.84 2.13 -7.68
C LEU A 155 3.12 1.43 -8.16
N LEU A 156 3.54 0.35 -7.50
CA LEU A 156 4.66 -0.46 -8.00
C LEU A 156 4.30 -1.21 -9.28
N TRP A 157 3.04 -1.63 -9.44
CA TRP A 157 2.57 -2.27 -10.66
C TRP A 157 2.61 -1.33 -11.88
N ILE A 158 2.32 -0.03 -11.71
CA ILE A 158 2.35 0.92 -12.82
C ILE A 158 3.76 1.35 -13.23
N VAL A 159 4.76 1.26 -12.34
CA VAL A 159 6.14 1.72 -12.58
C VAL A 159 6.81 1.12 -13.83
N PRO A 160 6.72 -0.20 -14.10
CA PRO A 160 7.24 -0.78 -15.34
C PRO A 160 6.63 -0.17 -16.61
N TYR A 161 5.34 0.17 -16.59
CA TYR A 161 4.69 0.84 -17.74
C TYR A 161 5.20 2.27 -17.91
N ILE A 162 5.44 2.99 -16.81
CA ILE A 162 6.08 4.32 -16.84
C ILE A 162 7.50 4.20 -17.44
N GLN A 163 8.26 3.19 -17.01
CA GLN A 163 9.61 2.92 -17.53
C GLN A 163 9.57 2.71 -19.04
N THR A 164 8.76 1.77 -19.53
CA THR A 164 8.61 1.51 -20.97
C THR A 164 8.15 2.73 -21.75
N HIS A 165 7.24 3.53 -21.19
CA HIS A 165 6.75 4.75 -21.83
C HIS A 165 7.86 5.78 -22.02
N PHE A 166 8.60 6.12 -20.96
CA PHE A 166 9.63 7.14 -21.02
C PHE A 166 10.90 6.68 -21.76
N SER A 167 11.18 5.38 -21.84
CA SER A 167 12.26 4.82 -22.65
C SER A 167 12.06 5.00 -24.16
N ARG A 168 10.89 5.47 -24.62
CA ARG A 168 10.67 5.89 -26.02
C ARG A 168 11.31 7.24 -26.34
N PHE A 169 11.56 8.07 -25.31
CA PHE A 169 12.07 9.43 -25.45
C PHE A 169 13.48 9.61 -24.90
N LEU A 170 13.89 8.77 -23.95
CA LEU A 170 15.11 8.88 -23.16
C LEU A 170 15.87 7.56 -23.17
N GLU A 171 17.15 7.61 -22.82
CA GLU A 171 17.97 6.41 -22.67
C GLU A 171 17.44 5.53 -21.51
N GLU A 172 17.29 4.23 -21.77
CA GLU A 172 16.70 3.30 -20.79
C GLU A 172 17.48 3.26 -19.46
N SER A 173 18.81 3.32 -19.51
CA SER A 173 19.67 3.34 -18.31
C SER A 173 19.36 4.54 -17.40
N GLN A 174 19.08 5.71 -18.01
CA GLN A 174 18.71 6.95 -17.34
C GLN A 174 17.32 6.83 -16.72
N VAL A 175 16.34 6.33 -17.48
CA VAL A 175 14.96 6.12 -17.00
C VAL A 175 14.96 5.19 -15.79
N ASN A 176 15.67 4.06 -15.88
CA ASN A 176 15.81 3.07 -14.82
C ASN A 176 16.41 3.68 -13.56
N THR A 177 17.49 4.47 -13.70
CA THR A 177 18.13 5.13 -12.56
C THR A 177 17.18 6.08 -11.84
N ILE A 178 16.37 6.83 -12.58
CA ILE A 178 15.42 7.81 -12.02
C ILE A 178 14.25 7.10 -11.30
N LEU A 179 13.68 6.04 -11.90
CA LEU A 179 12.54 5.31 -11.32
C LEU A 179 12.93 4.34 -10.19
N ASN A 180 14.12 3.74 -10.24
CA ASN A 180 14.54 2.76 -9.24
C ASN A 180 14.57 3.34 -7.82
N ARG A 181 14.88 4.63 -7.67
CA ARG A 181 14.86 5.30 -6.35
C ARG A 181 13.48 5.25 -5.72
N VAL A 182 12.45 5.73 -6.42
CA VAL A 182 11.08 5.74 -5.88
C VAL A 182 10.50 4.32 -5.75
N LYS A 183 10.85 3.41 -6.65
CA LYS A 183 10.50 1.98 -6.55
C LYS A 183 11.04 1.36 -5.25
N ASN A 184 12.30 1.62 -4.93
CA ASN A 184 12.93 1.11 -3.71
C ASN A 184 12.30 1.73 -2.45
N ASP A 185 12.02 3.04 -2.47
CA ASP A 185 11.38 3.73 -1.35
C ASP A 185 9.97 3.17 -1.05
N MET A 186 9.15 2.93 -2.10
CA MET A 186 7.82 2.33 -1.93
C MET A 186 7.90 0.85 -1.49
N THR A 187 8.87 0.10 -1.99
CA THR A 187 9.10 -1.30 -1.57
C THR A 187 9.49 -1.37 -0.10
N LYS A 188 10.36 -0.46 0.35
CA LYS A 188 10.71 -0.33 1.77
C LYS A 188 9.49 0.01 2.61
N HIS A 189 8.67 0.96 2.17
CA HIS A 189 7.45 1.32 2.89
C HIS A 189 6.45 0.16 3.00
N ILE A 190 6.28 -0.66 1.95
CA ILE A 190 5.48 -1.89 2.03
C ILE A 190 6.02 -2.81 3.13
N LYS A 191 7.34 -3.00 3.20
CA LYS A 191 7.97 -3.80 4.25
C LYS A 191 7.72 -3.21 5.64
N ASP A 192 7.85 -1.89 5.80
CA ASP A 192 7.57 -1.21 7.07
C ASP A 192 6.12 -1.43 7.54
N ILE A 193 5.14 -1.43 6.61
CA ILE A 193 3.74 -1.76 6.92
C ILE A 193 3.60 -3.22 7.36
N GLN A 194 4.21 -4.17 6.63
CA GLN A 194 4.18 -5.58 6.99
C GLN A 194 4.81 -5.85 8.36
N ASP A 195 5.94 -5.20 8.66
CA ASP A 195 6.61 -5.30 9.94
C ASP A 195 5.77 -4.67 11.06
N LYS A 196 5.10 -3.54 10.80
CA LYS A 196 4.14 -2.94 11.74
C LYS A 196 2.96 -3.86 12.06
N LEU A 197 2.41 -4.55 11.06
CA LEU A 197 1.34 -5.54 11.27
C LEU A 197 1.79 -6.69 12.16
N ASN A 198 2.99 -7.23 11.91
CA ASN A 198 3.57 -8.28 12.75
C ASN A 198 3.81 -7.78 14.18
N GLU A 199 4.33 -6.57 14.34
CA GLU A 199 4.62 -5.98 15.65
C GLU A 199 3.33 -5.80 16.48
N ILE A 200 2.22 -5.40 15.86
CA ILE A 200 0.93 -5.29 16.54
C ILE A 200 0.52 -6.64 17.17
N VAL A 201 0.66 -7.74 16.43
CA VAL A 201 0.30 -9.07 16.94
C VAL A 201 1.32 -9.57 17.96
N LYS A 202 2.61 -9.32 17.71
CA LYS A 202 3.69 -9.66 18.64
C LYS A 202 3.47 -9.04 20.02
N GLN A 203 3.13 -7.75 20.08
CA GLN A 203 2.85 -7.06 21.34
C GLN A 203 1.68 -7.70 22.10
N ILE A 204 0.62 -8.10 21.39
CA ILE A 204 -0.51 -8.82 22.00
C ILE A 204 -0.04 -10.17 22.58
N ILE A 205 0.75 -10.94 21.82
CA ILE A 205 1.27 -12.23 22.28
C ILE A 205 2.15 -12.04 23.53
N ILE A 206 3.10 -11.10 23.50
CA ILE A 206 3.98 -10.80 24.65
C ILE A 206 3.14 -10.44 25.88
N GLN A 207 2.15 -9.55 25.73
CA GLN A 207 1.29 -9.14 26.82
C GLN A 207 0.48 -10.31 27.41
N GLN A 208 -0.04 -11.21 26.58
CA GLN A 208 -0.80 -12.37 27.05
C GLN A 208 0.09 -13.46 27.67
N MET A 209 1.36 -13.53 27.26
CA MET A 209 2.32 -14.54 27.71
C MET A 209 3.13 -14.12 28.94
N SER A 210 3.20 -12.83 29.28
CA SER A 210 4.02 -12.33 30.39
C SER A 210 3.62 -12.92 31.75
N ASN A 211 2.34 -13.21 31.94
CA ASN A 211 1.76 -13.74 33.19
C ASN A 211 1.02 -15.07 32.94
N TRP A 212 1.32 -15.76 31.83
CA TRP A 212 0.68 -17.03 31.54
C TRP A 212 1.31 -18.15 32.36
N GLU A 213 0.46 -19.03 32.90
CA GLU A 213 0.86 -20.23 33.62
C GLU A 213 0.27 -21.46 32.94
N ALA A 214 1.04 -22.55 32.89
CA ALA A 214 0.62 -23.83 32.34
C ALA A 214 -0.28 -24.60 33.31
N LYS A 215 -1.50 -24.09 33.53
CA LYS A 215 -2.51 -24.73 34.40
C LYS A 215 -3.91 -24.72 33.77
N PRO A 216 -4.81 -25.63 34.19
CA PRO A 216 -6.20 -25.61 33.77
C PRO A 216 -6.89 -24.26 34.06
N PRO A 217 -7.90 -23.86 33.25
CA PRO A 217 -8.50 -24.61 32.16
C PRO A 217 -7.72 -24.53 30.83
N ILE A 218 -7.86 -25.55 29.98
CA ILE A 218 -7.32 -25.58 28.61
C ILE A 218 -8.50 -25.44 27.62
N PRO A 219 -8.47 -24.48 26.67
CA PRO A 219 -7.42 -23.48 26.45
C PRO A 219 -7.48 -22.38 27.52
N SER A 220 -6.30 -21.89 27.93
CA SER A 220 -6.19 -20.80 28.91
C SER A 220 -6.76 -19.49 28.37
N LYS A 221 -7.15 -18.57 29.26
CA LYS A 221 -7.67 -17.24 28.88
C LYS A 221 -6.68 -16.45 28.01
N SER A 222 -5.38 -16.57 28.25
CA SER A 222 -4.32 -15.96 27.43
C SER A 222 -4.38 -16.48 25.99
N PHE A 223 -4.41 -17.80 25.80
CA PHE A 223 -4.48 -18.41 24.46
C PHE A 223 -5.80 -18.08 23.75
N GLN A 224 -6.93 -18.10 24.46
CA GLN A 224 -8.22 -17.67 23.91
C GLN A 224 -8.17 -16.23 23.40
N THR A 225 -7.52 -15.32 24.16
CA THR A 225 -7.35 -13.92 23.79
C THR A 225 -6.45 -13.76 22.56
N ILE A 226 -5.31 -14.47 22.51
CA ILE A 226 -4.42 -14.49 21.34
C ILE A 226 -5.17 -14.97 20.10
N CYS A 227 -5.84 -16.11 20.17
CA CYS A 227 -6.63 -16.66 19.06
C CYS A 227 -7.70 -15.67 18.58
N LYS A 228 -8.42 -15.04 19.51
CA LYS A 228 -9.42 -14.01 19.18
C LYS A 228 -8.82 -12.84 18.41
N HIS A 229 -7.65 -12.35 18.81
CA HIS A 229 -6.98 -11.24 18.10
C HIS A 229 -6.45 -11.66 16.74
N ILE A 230 -5.94 -12.88 16.59
CA ILE A 230 -5.50 -13.44 15.31
C ILE A 230 -6.69 -13.61 14.35
N CYS A 231 -7.85 -14.08 14.82
CA CYS A 231 -9.07 -14.15 14.00
C CYS A 231 -9.55 -12.75 13.57
N LYS A 232 -9.58 -11.79 14.49
CA LYS A 232 -9.96 -10.41 14.16
C LYS A 232 -9.02 -9.75 13.15
N LEU A 233 -7.72 -10.04 13.21
CA LEU A 233 -6.79 -9.60 12.18
C LEU A 233 -7.17 -10.19 10.81
N HIS A 234 -7.51 -11.47 10.76
CA HIS A 234 -7.87 -12.15 9.51
C HIS A 234 -9.11 -11.49 8.90
N GLU A 235 -10.16 -11.32 9.70
CA GLU A 235 -11.40 -10.63 9.30
C GLU A 235 -11.11 -9.24 8.72
N ALA A 236 -10.17 -8.50 9.31
CA ALA A 236 -9.84 -7.14 8.91
C ALA A 236 -9.04 -7.04 7.60
N ILE A 237 -8.38 -8.12 7.15
CA ILE A 237 -7.46 -8.09 6.00
C ILE A 237 -7.87 -9.03 4.85
N ALA A 238 -8.73 -10.02 5.11
CA ALA A 238 -9.03 -11.10 4.18
C ALA A 238 -9.67 -10.65 2.86
N SER A 239 -10.44 -9.56 2.89
CA SER A 239 -11.06 -8.98 1.69
C SER A 239 -10.14 -8.02 0.93
N ILE A 240 -8.95 -7.72 1.46
CA ILE A 240 -8.05 -6.67 0.95
C ILE A 240 -6.75 -7.27 0.40
N LEU A 241 -6.16 -8.21 1.13
CA LEU A 241 -4.89 -8.83 0.76
C LEU A 241 -5.09 -10.10 -0.06
N PRO A 242 -4.22 -10.38 -1.04
CA PRO A 242 -4.17 -11.68 -1.70
C PRO A 242 -3.89 -12.81 -0.70
N LYS A 243 -4.47 -13.99 -0.95
CA LYS A 243 -4.31 -15.18 -0.10
C LYS A 243 -2.85 -15.50 0.23
N ILE A 244 -1.95 -15.35 -0.76
CA ILE A 244 -0.52 -15.65 -0.58
C ILE A 244 0.16 -14.69 0.41
N GLN A 245 -0.25 -13.42 0.43
CA GLN A 245 0.28 -12.42 1.37
C GLN A 245 -0.25 -12.68 2.78
N ILE A 246 -1.53 -13.09 2.91
CA ILE A 246 -2.11 -13.50 4.19
C ILE A 246 -1.36 -14.71 4.74
N GLN A 247 -1.12 -15.73 3.93
CA GLN A 247 -0.36 -16.93 4.34
C GLN A 247 1.05 -16.55 4.84
N TYR A 248 1.76 -15.68 4.12
CA TYR A 248 3.08 -15.20 4.53
C TYR A 248 3.04 -14.46 5.88
N LEU A 249 2.06 -13.55 6.07
CA LEU A 249 1.87 -12.83 7.32
C LEU A 249 1.60 -13.79 8.49
N TYR A 250 0.68 -14.74 8.31
CA TYR A 250 0.31 -15.69 9.35
C TYR A 250 1.44 -16.68 9.67
N ARG A 251 2.25 -17.05 8.68
CA ARG A 251 3.46 -17.84 8.91
C ARG A 251 4.45 -17.08 9.78
N ARG A 252 4.67 -15.79 9.53
CA ARG A 252 5.54 -14.94 10.38
C ARG A 252 4.99 -14.84 11.81
N ILE A 253 3.70 -14.54 11.96
CA ILE A 253 3.02 -14.50 13.27
C ILE A 253 3.19 -15.82 14.02
N HIS A 254 3.00 -16.95 13.34
CA HIS A 254 3.15 -18.28 13.94
C HIS A 254 4.58 -18.56 14.42
N ILE A 255 5.60 -18.18 13.62
CA ILE A 255 7.01 -18.29 14.03
C ILE A 255 7.26 -17.46 15.29
N THR A 256 6.87 -16.17 15.28
CA THR A 256 7.01 -15.27 16.43
C THR A 256 6.29 -15.78 17.68
N PHE A 257 5.08 -16.35 17.51
CA PHE A 257 4.34 -16.97 18.61
C PHE A 257 5.13 -18.12 19.24
N LYS A 258 5.67 -19.03 18.43
CA LYS A 258 6.48 -20.16 18.92
C LYS A 258 7.73 -19.71 19.65
N GLU A 259 8.42 -18.70 19.13
CA GLU A 259 9.61 -18.13 19.77
C GLU A 259 9.28 -17.57 21.16
N ILE A 260 8.22 -16.76 21.28
CA ILE A 260 7.80 -16.20 22.58
C ILE A 260 7.37 -17.30 23.54
N LEU A 261 6.56 -18.26 23.08
CA LEU A 261 6.10 -19.37 23.91
C LEU A 261 7.26 -20.21 24.44
N HIS A 262 8.24 -20.52 23.58
CA HIS A 262 9.45 -21.25 23.96
C HIS A 262 10.24 -20.53 25.06
N GLU A 263 10.41 -19.22 24.95
CA GLU A 263 11.07 -18.41 25.97
C GLU A 263 10.27 -18.35 27.28
N CYS A 264 8.93 -18.31 27.23
CA CYS A 264 8.09 -18.40 28.42
C CYS A 264 8.23 -19.76 29.12
N ILE A 265 8.21 -20.86 28.37
CA ILE A 265 8.36 -22.22 28.91
C ILE A 265 9.73 -22.38 29.59
N LYS A 266 10.82 -21.95 28.94
CA LYS A 266 12.15 -21.98 29.57
C LYS A 266 12.23 -21.24 30.90
N LYS A 267 11.57 -20.08 31.01
CA LYS A 267 11.52 -19.31 32.26
C LYS A 267 10.76 -20.05 33.35
N MET A 268 9.67 -20.73 33.01
CA MET A 268 8.91 -21.55 33.94
C MET A 268 9.71 -22.78 34.39
N ASP A 269 10.37 -23.48 33.48
CA ASP A 269 11.21 -24.65 33.81
C ASP A 269 12.37 -24.28 34.74
N ASN A 270 12.95 -23.08 34.59
CA ASN A 270 14.01 -22.60 35.49
C ASN A 270 13.50 -22.16 36.88
N THR A 271 12.19 -21.93 37.04
CA THR A 271 11.58 -21.48 38.30
C THR A 271 10.82 -22.58 39.03
N ASN A 272 10.35 -23.61 38.32
CA ASN A 272 9.67 -24.78 38.87
C ASN A 272 10.56 -26.03 38.78
N ASN A 273 11.15 -26.42 39.90
CA ASN A 273 11.91 -27.68 40.06
C ASN A 273 11.00 -28.93 40.21
N ASP A 274 9.69 -28.83 40.05
CA ASP A 274 8.73 -29.93 40.21
C ASP A 274 8.06 -30.33 38.89
N GLY A 275 8.46 -31.49 38.35
CA GLY A 275 7.63 -32.42 37.55
C GLY A 275 7.03 -31.94 36.20
N PRO A 276 6.66 -32.85 35.29
CA PRO A 276 6.44 -32.49 33.89
C PRO A 276 5.13 -31.73 33.69
N LEU A 277 5.22 -30.43 33.38
CA LEU A 277 4.15 -29.59 32.83
C LEU A 277 3.77 -29.97 31.38
N ARG A 278 4.12 -31.19 30.92
CA ARG A 278 4.00 -31.64 29.53
C ARG A 278 2.76 -32.53 29.35
N GLY A 279 1.63 -31.88 29.12
CA GLY A 279 0.40 -32.48 28.59
C GLY A 279 0.03 -31.88 27.24
#